data_AF-A0A7K2XCR2-F1
#
_entry.id   AF-A0A7K2XCR2-F1
#
_cell.length_a   1.000
_cell.length_b   1.000
_cell.length_c   1.000
_cell.angle_alpha   90.00
_cell.angle_beta   90.00
_cell.angle_gamma   90.00
#
_symmetry.space_group_name_H-M   'P 1'
#
loop_
_entity.id
_entity.type
_entity.pdbx_description
1 polymer ?
#
loop_
_entity_poly.entity_id
_entity_poly.type
_entity_poly.pdbx_seq_one_letter_code
_entity_poly.pdbx_strand_id
1 'polypeptide(L)'
;AALDHLTRRSAVRDRIDAGRLGVMGHSMGGGGTLEAAKTRPSLKAAVPLTGWNTDKTWPEIKTPTLVIGADGDTVAPVATHSEPFYESLPGSLDKAYLELNGATHFTPNTSNTTIAKYGIAWLKRFVDDDTRYEQFLCPLPRPDLTIEEYRGSCPLGS
;
A
#
# COMPACT_ATOMS: atom_id res chain seq x y z
N ALA A 1 5.72 -16.55 5.97
CA ALA A 1 4.97 -17.82 5.80
C ALA A 1 4.45 -18.04 4.37
N ALA A 2 3.49 -17.24 3.87
CA ALA A 2 2.93 -17.43 2.51
C ALA A 2 3.93 -17.13 1.39
N LEU A 3 4.66 -16.00 1.45
CA LEU A 3 5.72 -15.68 0.49
C LEU A 3 6.86 -16.72 0.48
N ASP A 4 7.19 -17.28 1.64
CA ASP A 4 8.21 -18.33 1.74
C ASP A 4 7.72 -19.65 1.13
N HIS A 5 6.43 -19.96 1.28
CA HIS A 5 5.83 -21.09 0.56
C HIS A 5 5.90 -20.85 -0.95
N LEU A 6 5.50 -19.67 -1.41
CA LEU A 6 5.45 -19.29 -2.82
C LEU A 6 6.83 -19.43 -3.49
N THR A 7 7.88 -18.91 -2.84
CA THR A 7 9.26 -18.89 -3.38
C THR A 7 10.03 -20.19 -3.20
N ARG A 8 9.68 -21.06 -2.24
CA ARG A 8 10.47 -22.26 -1.92
C ARG A 8 9.77 -23.58 -2.20
N ARG A 9 8.45 -23.63 -2.15
CA ARG A 9 7.68 -24.90 -2.12
C ARG A 9 6.55 -24.99 -3.15
N SER A 10 6.10 -23.87 -3.69
CA SER A 10 4.97 -23.88 -4.63
C SER A 10 5.34 -24.51 -5.98
N ALA A 11 4.32 -24.97 -6.70
CA ALA A 11 4.47 -25.46 -8.08
C ALA A 11 4.86 -24.36 -9.08
N VAL A 12 4.66 -23.09 -8.71
CA VAL A 12 4.94 -21.93 -9.58
C VAL A 12 6.25 -21.23 -9.23
N ARG A 13 7.04 -21.73 -8.26
CA ARG A 13 8.26 -21.08 -7.75
C ARG A 13 9.25 -20.66 -8.83
N ASP A 14 9.35 -21.43 -9.92
CA ASP A 14 10.26 -21.14 -11.04
C ASP A 14 9.81 -19.95 -11.91
N ARG A 15 8.61 -19.40 -11.65
CA ARG A 15 8.08 -18.17 -12.27
C ARG A 15 8.21 -16.95 -11.37
N ILE A 16 8.81 -17.09 -10.18
CA ILE A 16 8.84 -16.05 -9.14
C ILE A 16 10.27 -15.66 -8.85
N ASP A 17 10.55 -14.37 -8.97
CA ASP A 17 11.78 -13.78 -8.46
C ASP A 17 11.67 -13.59 -6.94
N ALA A 18 12.38 -14.41 -6.17
CA ALA A 18 12.36 -14.36 -4.71
C ALA A 18 12.97 -13.08 -4.12
N GLY A 19 13.70 -12.28 -4.92
CA GLY A 19 14.24 -10.98 -4.55
C GLY A 19 13.25 -9.82 -4.70
N ARG A 20 12.11 -10.03 -5.37
CA ARG A 20 11.14 -8.99 -5.71
C ARG A 20 9.73 -9.34 -5.23
N LEU A 21 9.48 -9.14 -3.94
CA LEU A 21 8.23 -9.50 -3.29
C LEU A 21 7.54 -8.27 -2.72
N GLY A 22 6.22 -8.19 -2.89
CA GLY A 22 5.36 -7.19 -2.27
C GLY A 22 4.27 -7.84 -1.41
N VAL A 23 3.67 -7.05 -0.52
CA VAL A 23 2.56 -7.47 0.35
C VAL A 23 1.40 -6.48 0.24
N MET A 24 0.18 -7.01 0.28
CA MET A 24 -1.05 -6.22 0.32
C MET A 24 -2.06 -6.97 1.19
N GLY A 25 -2.97 -6.23 1.81
CA GLY A 25 -3.98 -6.83 2.67
C GLY A 25 -5.07 -5.85 3.09
N HIS A 26 -6.24 -6.38 3.40
CA HIS A 26 -7.43 -5.62 3.78
C HIS A 26 -7.68 -5.64 5.28
N SER A 27 -8.14 -4.53 5.87
CA SER A 27 -8.55 -4.46 7.28
C SER A 27 -7.41 -4.90 8.21
N MET A 28 -7.61 -5.87 9.10
CA MET A 28 -6.53 -6.46 9.92
C MET A 28 -5.39 -7.02 9.07
N GLY A 29 -5.65 -7.51 7.85
CA GLY A 29 -4.62 -7.90 6.89
C GLY A 29 -3.83 -6.71 6.33
N GLY A 30 -4.42 -5.51 6.31
CA GLY A 30 -3.72 -4.25 6.05
C GLY A 30 -2.76 -3.90 7.19
N GLY A 31 -3.19 -4.06 8.45
CA GLY A 31 -2.27 -3.99 9.59
C GLY A 31 -1.13 -5.01 9.48
N GLY A 32 -1.46 -6.25 9.14
CA GLY A 32 -0.47 -7.31 8.90
C GLY A 32 0.48 -7.02 7.74
N THR A 33 0.08 -6.21 6.76
CA THR A 33 0.94 -5.73 5.68
C THR A 33 2.05 -4.83 6.24
N LEU A 34 1.70 -3.91 7.14
CA LEU A 34 2.66 -3.03 7.82
C LEU A 34 3.58 -3.82 8.76
N GLU A 35 3.04 -4.77 9.52
CA GLU A 35 3.84 -5.68 10.36
C GLU A 35 4.82 -6.53 9.55
N ALA A 36 4.41 -6.99 8.37
CA ALA A 36 5.27 -7.73 7.45
C ALA A 36 6.40 -6.84 6.90
N ALA A 37 6.10 -5.58 6.54
CA ALA A 37 7.10 -4.61 6.10
C ALA A 37 8.12 -4.27 7.20
N LYS A 38 7.65 -4.12 8.44
CA LYS A 38 8.48 -3.98 9.64
C LYS A 38 9.41 -5.19 9.85
N THR A 39 8.87 -6.40 9.77
CA THR A 39 9.62 -7.64 10.03
C THR A 39 10.58 -8.01 8.89
N ARG A 40 10.24 -7.68 7.64
CA ARG A 40 11.02 -8.02 6.44
C ARG A 40 11.27 -6.78 5.58
N PRO A 41 12.25 -5.93 5.95
CA PRO A 41 12.56 -4.69 5.23
C PRO A 41 13.05 -4.87 3.79
N SER A 42 13.32 -6.12 3.35
CA SER A 42 13.66 -6.44 1.97
C SER A 42 12.46 -6.52 1.02
N LEU A 43 11.23 -6.43 1.55
CA LEU A 43 10.02 -6.29 0.73
C LEU A 43 10.11 -5.02 -0.12
N LYS A 44 9.63 -5.12 -1.36
CA LYS A 44 9.73 -4.07 -2.36
C LYS A 44 8.55 -3.11 -2.34
N ALA A 45 7.37 -3.57 -1.91
CA ALA A 45 6.19 -2.74 -1.80
C ALA A 45 5.24 -3.25 -0.72
N ALA A 46 4.53 -2.32 -0.07
CA ALA A 46 3.46 -2.60 0.87
C ALA A 46 2.21 -1.77 0.50
N VAL A 47 1.03 -2.40 0.47
CA VAL A 47 -0.24 -1.71 0.20
C VAL A 47 -1.34 -2.15 1.19
N PRO A 48 -1.44 -1.51 2.36
CA PRO A 48 -2.58 -1.73 3.26
C PRO A 48 -3.85 -1.09 2.69
N LEU A 49 -4.93 -1.87 2.59
CA LEU A 49 -6.25 -1.46 2.11
C LEU A 49 -7.20 -1.33 3.31
N THR A 50 -7.71 -0.12 3.55
CA THR A 50 -8.57 0.24 4.70
C THR A 50 -8.07 -0.44 5.99
N GLY A 51 -6.78 -0.22 6.26
CA GLY A 51 -6.01 -1.03 7.19
C GLY A 51 -6.45 -0.84 8.63
N TRP A 52 -6.41 -1.92 9.40
CA TRP A 52 -6.68 -1.91 10.84
C TRP A 52 -5.46 -2.46 11.59
N ASN A 53 -4.99 -1.74 12.61
CA ASN A 53 -3.99 -2.19 13.58
C ASN A 53 -4.12 -1.32 14.85
N THR A 54 -3.83 -1.88 16.02
CA THR A 54 -3.71 -1.13 17.27
C THR A 54 -2.44 -0.29 17.35
N ASP A 55 -1.34 -0.75 16.73
CA ASP A 55 -0.14 0.07 16.56
C ASP A 55 -0.41 1.15 15.50
N LYS A 56 -0.10 2.40 15.85
CA LYS A 56 -0.34 3.59 15.01
C LYS A 56 0.95 4.19 14.46
N THR A 57 2.10 3.68 14.88
CA THR A 57 3.39 4.29 14.61
C THR A 57 4.28 3.32 13.84
N TRP A 58 4.74 3.73 12.66
CA TRP A 58 5.55 2.89 11.77
C TRP A 58 6.89 3.52 11.34
N PRO A 59 7.66 4.17 12.24
CA PRO A 59 8.90 4.85 11.87
C PRO A 59 10.01 3.91 11.37
N GLU A 60 9.91 2.62 11.65
CA GLU A 60 10.89 1.61 11.25
C GLU A 60 10.70 1.06 9.83
N ILE A 61 9.57 1.35 9.17
CA ILE A 61 9.30 0.84 7.83
C ILE A 61 10.25 1.48 6.81
N LYS A 62 10.92 0.62 6.03
CA LYS A 62 11.82 1.00 4.92
C LYS A 62 11.27 0.64 3.54
N THR A 63 10.12 -0.03 3.50
CA THR A 63 9.50 -0.52 2.26
C THR A 63 8.56 0.55 1.70
N PRO A 64 8.65 0.89 0.41
CA PRO A 64 7.71 1.81 -0.23
C PRO A 64 6.25 1.42 0.04
N THR A 65 5.48 2.34 0.63
CA THR A 65 4.13 2.04 1.15
C THR A 65 3.06 2.97 0.58
N LEU A 66 2.04 2.37 -0.05
CA LEU A 66 0.81 3.04 -0.46
C LEU A 66 -0.31 2.68 0.50
N VAL A 67 -0.71 3.61 1.35
CA VAL A 67 -1.85 3.43 2.26
C VAL A 67 -3.14 3.83 1.55
N ILE A 68 -4.13 2.94 1.53
CA ILE A 68 -5.45 3.23 0.94
C ILE A 68 -6.49 3.31 2.06
N GLY A 69 -7.12 4.46 2.23
CA GLY A 69 -8.24 4.73 3.12
C GLY A 69 -9.59 4.82 2.38
N ALA A 70 -10.67 4.90 3.14
CA ALA A 70 -12.02 5.15 2.64
C ALA A 70 -12.72 6.15 3.59
N ASP A 71 -13.25 7.23 3.03
CA ASP A 71 -13.86 8.35 3.77
C ASP A 71 -14.99 7.92 4.71
N GLY A 72 -15.86 7.00 4.26
CA GLY A 72 -16.97 6.44 5.02
C GLY A 72 -16.63 5.19 5.82
N ASP A 73 -15.35 4.90 6.11
CA ASP A 73 -14.96 3.74 6.90
C ASP A 73 -15.32 3.90 8.39
N THR A 74 -16.27 3.09 8.87
CA THR A 74 -16.69 3.06 10.28
C THR A 74 -16.10 1.89 11.08
N VAL A 75 -15.29 1.03 10.46
CA VAL A 75 -14.67 -0.15 11.10
C VAL A 75 -13.19 0.11 11.40
N ALA A 76 -12.49 0.74 10.45
CA ALA A 76 -11.13 1.24 10.58
C ALA A 76 -11.07 2.72 10.16
N PRO A 77 -11.69 3.64 10.92
CA PRO A 77 -11.82 5.04 10.52
C PRO A 77 -10.46 5.67 10.18
N VAL A 78 -10.39 6.35 9.03
CA VAL A 78 -9.15 6.93 8.47
C VAL A 78 -8.39 7.77 9.49
N ALA A 79 -9.10 8.65 10.20
CA ALA A 79 -8.55 9.54 11.24
C ALA A 79 -7.85 8.82 12.41
N THR A 80 -8.11 7.53 12.63
CA THR A 80 -7.51 6.74 13.72
C THR A 80 -6.68 5.55 13.23
N HIS A 81 -6.60 5.35 11.91
CA HIS A 81 -5.90 4.22 11.29
C HIS A 81 -5.07 4.70 10.11
N SER A 82 -5.66 4.75 8.91
CA SER A 82 -4.93 5.00 7.67
C SER A 82 -4.12 6.30 7.68
N GLU A 83 -4.69 7.41 8.19
CA GLU A 83 -3.97 8.68 8.30
C GLU A 83 -2.80 8.59 9.30
N PRO A 84 -2.98 8.17 10.57
CA PRO A 84 -1.87 7.92 11.49
C PRO A 84 -0.80 6.97 10.95
N PHE A 85 -1.19 5.93 10.21
CA PHE A 85 -0.24 5.01 9.59
C PHE A 85 0.64 5.75 8.58
N TYR A 86 0.03 6.51 7.67
CA TYR A 86 0.76 7.27 6.66
C TYR A 86 1.65 8.36 7.26
N GLU A 87 1.14 9.08 8.26
CA GLU A 87 1.86 10.19 8.91
C GLU A 87 3.07 9.71 9.69
N SER A 88 2.99 8.53 10.32
CA SER A 88 4.10 7.96 11.09
C SER A 88 5.19 7.28 10.24
N LEU A 89 4.94 7.03 8.95
CA LEU A 89 5.99 6.56 8.03
C LEU A 89 7.10 7.61 7.87
N PRO A 90 8.38 7.20 7.74
CA PRO A 90 9.49 8.13 7.56
C PRO A 90 9.27 9.14 6.43
N GLY A 91 9.67 10.39 6.65
CA GLY A 91 9.53 11.47 5.64
C GLY A 91 10.39 11.26 4.39
N SER A 92 11.47 10.48 4.49
CA SER A 92 12.34 10.11 3.37
C SER A 92 11.89 8.85 2.63
N LEU A 93 10.80 8.21 3.04
CA LEU A 93 10.30 7.00 2.41
C LEU A 93 9.45 7.36 1.20
N ASP A 94 9.59 6.60 0.11
CA ASP A 94 8.60 6.60 -0.98
C ASP A 94 7.24 6.15 -0.44
N LYS A 95 6.34 7.10 -0.22
CA LYS A 95 5.02 6.83 0.37
C LYS A 95 3.91 7.60 -0.30
N ALA A 96 2.73 7.02 -0.24
CA ALA A 96 1.50 7.67 -0.67
C ALA A 96 0.34 7.30 0.24
N TYR A 97 -0.60 8.23 0.38
CA TYR A 97 -1.93 8.00 0.95
C TYR A 97 -2.97 8.33 -0.10
N LEU A 98 -3.90 7.40 -0.34
CA LEU A 98 -5.06 7.59 -1.19
C LEU A 98 -6.30 7.36 -0.34
N GLU A 99 -7.16 8.38 -0.21
CA GLU A 99 -8.47 8.25 0.39
C GLU A 99 -9.53 8.15 -0.70
N LEU A 100 -10.34 7.09 -0.68
CA LEU A 100 -11.42 6.90 -1.62
C LEU A 100 -12.64 7.74 -1.22
N ASN A 101 -13.22 8.46 -2.19
CA ASN A 101 -14.45 9.25 -2.02
C ASN A 101 -15.70 8.36 -2.11
N GLY A 102 -16.66 8.53 -1.21
CA GLY A 102 -17.92 7.78 -1.15
C GLY A 102 -17.73 6.28 -0.92
N ALA A 103 -16.66 5.90 -0.23
CA ALA A 103 -16.27 4.52 0.01
C ALA A 103 -16.56 4.06 1.44
N THR A 104 -16.51 2.75 1.66
CA THR A 104 -16.71 2.13 2.98
C THR A 104 -15.58 1.15 3.26
N HIS A 105 -15.54 0.62 4.49
CA HIS A 105 -14.59 -0.42 4.87
C HIS A 105 -14.54 -1.62 3.91
N PHE A 106 -15.67 -1.94 3.28
CA PHE A 106 -15.81 -3.13 2.43
C PHE A 106 -15.64 -2.84 0.94
N THR A 107 -15.42 -1.59 0.54
CA THR A 107 -15.12 -1.24 -0.86
C THR A 107 -13.97 -2.08 -1.44
N PRO A 108 -12.87 -2.36 -0.72
CA PRO A 108 -11.79 -3.21 -1.21
C PRO A 108 -12.16 -4.69 -1.46
N ASN A 109 -13.31 -5.17 -1.00
CA ASN A 109 -13.77 -6.55 -1.20
C ASN A 109 -14.46 -6.75 -2.57
N THR A 110 -14.69 -5.68 -3.31
CA THR A 110 -15.29 -5.70 -4.64
C THR A 110 -14.40 -5.00 -5.65
N SER A 111 -14.63 -5.24 -6.95
CA SER A 111 -13.84 -4.61 -8.00
C SER A 111 -13.97 -3.10 -7.94
N ASN A 112 -12.82 -2.41 -7.82
CA ASN A 112 -12.75 -0.96 -7.79
C ASN A 112 -11.58 -0.49 -8.67
N THR A 113 -11.88 0.33 -9.69
CA THR A 113 -10.91 0.77 -10.69
C THR A 113 -9.83 1.67 -10.08
N THR A 114 -10.16 2.52 -9.12
CA THR A 114 -9.22 3.42 -8.45
C THR A 114 -8.20 2.60 -7.65
N ILE A 115 -8.66 1.66 -6.81
CA ILE A 115 -7.77 0.72 -6.10
C ILE A 115 -6.89 -0.05 -7.09
N ALA A 116 -7.47 -0.59 -8.17
CA ALA A 116 -6.73 -1.38 -9.15
C ALA A 116 -5.63 -0.56 -9.86
N LYS A 117 -5.97 0.64 -10.36
CA LYS A 117 -5.05 1.52 -11.09
C LYS A 117 -3.84 1.88 -10.23
N TYR A 118 -4.08 2.38 -9.01
CA TYR A 118 -3.00 2.85 -8.14
C TYR A 118 -2.22 1.69 -7.50
N GLY A 119 -2.89 0.59 -7.15
CA GLY A 119 -2.23 -0.63 -6.70
C GLY A 119 -1.30 -1.23 -7.76
N ILE A 120 -1.76 -1.33 -9.02
CA ILE A 120 -0.93 -1.80 -10.13
C ILE A 120 0.27 -0.87 -10.35
N ALA A 121 0.03 0.45 -10.40
CA ALA A 121 1.10 1.42 -10.62
C ALA A 121 2.15 1.38 -9.49
N TRP A 122 1.73 1.26 -8.24
CA TRP A 122 2.63 1.14 -7.09
C TRP A 122 3.48 -0.13 -7.15
N LEU A 123 2.84 -1.28 -7.39
CA LEU A 123 3.56 -2.55 -7.53
C LEU A 123 4.53 -2.51 -8.71
N LYS A 124 4.12 -1.96 -9.85
CA LYS A 124 5.02 -1.79 -11.00
C LYS A 124 6.20 -0.91 -10.68
N ARG A 125 5.96 0.26 -10.08
CA ARG A 125 7.03 1.20 -9.75
C ARG A 125 8.08 0.59 -8.82
N PHE A 126 7.68 -0.22 -7.83
CA PHE A 126 8.61 -0.66 -6.78
C PHE A 126 8.99 -2.15 -6.80
N VAL A 127 8.08 -3.04 -7.17
CA VAL A 127 8.40 -4.48 -7.31
C VAL A 127 9.19 -4.73 -8.61
N ASP A 128 8.84 -4.03 -9.69
CA ASP A 128 9.51 -4.17 -10.99
C ASP A 128 10.56 -3.08 -11.26
N ASP A 129 10.69 -2.08 -10.37
CA ASP A 129 11.48 -0.86 -10.62
C ASP A 129 11.12 -0.17 -11.95
N ASP A 130 9.83 -0.21 -12.32
CA ASP A 130 9.34 0.23 -13.63
C ASP A 130 8.91 1.70 -13.60
N THR A 131 9.84 2.58 -13.95
CA THR A 131 9.63 4.05 -13.98
C THR A 131 8.57 4.50 -14.99
N ARG A 132 8.16 3.65 -15.94
CA ARG A 132 7.05 3.97 -16.86
C ARG A 132 5.74 4.20 -16.12
N TYR A 133 5.58 3.65 -14.91
CA TYR A 133 4.39 3.83 -14.09
C TYR A 133 4.44 5.05 -13.16
N GLU A 134 5.59 5.73 -13.05
CA GLU A 134 5.72 6.92 -12.22
C GLU A 134 4.77 8.04 -12.66
N GLN A 135 4.51 8.17 -13.97
CA GLN A 135 3.58 9.17 -14.52
C GLN A 135 2.14 9.06 -13.97
N PHE A 136 1.77 7.91 -13.40
CA PHE A 136 0.46 7.72 -12.77
C PHE A 136 0.45 8.05 -11.28
N LEU A 137 1.63 8.16 -10.66
CA LEU A 137 1.84 8.39 -9.23
C LEU A 137 2.37 9.80 -8.94
N CYS A 138 3.16 10.36 -9.88
CA CYS A 138 3.76 11.70 -9.82
C CYS A 138 3.55 12.43 -11.17
N PRO A 139 3.08 13.71 -11.16
CA PRO A 139 2.63 14.46 -9.99
C PRO A 139 1.44 13.77 -9.31
N LEU A 140 1.25 14.06 -8.02
CA LEU A 140 0.22 13.40 -7.22
C LEU A 140 -1.16 13.54 -7.88
N PRO A 141 -1.96 12.46 -7.93
CA PRO A 141 -3.36 12.53 -8.34
C PRO A 141 -4.11 13.62 -7.57
N ARG A 142 -5.03 14.30 -8.26
CA ARG A 142 -5.86 15.33 -7.63
C ARG A 142 -7.17 14.70 -7.16
N PRO A 143 -7.81 15.27 -6.11
CA PRO A 143 -9.16 14.90 -5.73
C PRO A 143 -10.13 14.94 -6.91
N ASP A 144 -11.02 13.96 -6.98
CA ASP A 144 -12.04 13.80 -8.02
C ASP A 144 -13.26 13.00 -7.50
N LEU A 145 -14.09 12.47 -8.41
CA LEU A 145 -15.27 11.69 -8.07
C LEU A 145 -14.96 10.37 -7.33
N THR A 146 -13.72 9.93 -7.32
CA THR A 146 -13.28 8.65 -6.73
C THR A 146 -12.15 8.80 -5.71
N ILE A 147 -11.47 9.95 -5.68
CA ILE A 147 -10.39 10.28 -4.75
C ILE A 147 -10.84 11.47 -3.91
N GLU A 148 -10.97 11.25 -2.60
CA GLU A 148 -11.27 12.31 -1.63
C GLU A 148 -10.01 13.13 -1.36
N GLU A 149 -8.90 12.44 -1.06
CA GLU A 149 -7.60 13.04 -0.83
C GLU A 149 -6.47 12.16 -1.38
N TYR A 150 -5.38 12.80 -1.81
CA TYR A 150 -4.13 12.11 -2.09
C TYR A 150 -2.94 12.87 -1.50
N ARG A 151 -2.10 12.19 -0.70
CA ARG A 151 -0.82 12.70 -0.17
C ARG A 151 0.32 11.81 -0.65
N GLY A 152 1.53 12.33 -0.81
CA GLY A 152 2.68 11.48 -1.11
C GLY A 152 4.01 12.22 -1.26
N SER A 153 5.10 11.45 -1.36
CA SER A 153 6.46 11.94 -1.57
C SER A 153 6.83 11.85 -3.06
N CYS A 154 6.59 12.90 -3.82
CA CYS A 154 7.06 13.01 -5.21
C CYS A 154 8.29 13.93 -5.30
N PRO A 155 9.26 13.67 -6.20
CA PRO A 155 9.35 12.50 -7.08
C PRO A 155 9.64 11.19 -6.33
N LEU A 156 9.42 10.03 -6.96
CA LEU A 156 9.63 8.72 -6.31
C LEU A 156 11.00 8.13 -6.65
N GLY A 157 11.69 7.58 -5.65
CA GLY A 157 13.02 6.98 -5.79
C GLY A 157 14.17 7.99 -5.70
N SER A 158 13.94 9.12 -5.03
CA SER A 158 14.95 10.15 -4.70
C SER A 158 15.60 9.94 -3.33
#